data_AF-A0A8C6A594-F1
#
_entry.id   AF-A0A8C6A594-F1
#
_cell.length_a   1.000
_cell.length_b   1.000
_cell.length_c   1.000
_cell.angle_alpha   90.00
_cell.angle_beta   90.00
_cell.angle_gamma   90.00
#
_symmetry.space_group_name_H-M   'P 1'
#
loop_
_entity.id
_entity.type
_entity.pdbx_description
1 polymer ?
#
loop_
_entity_poly.entity_id
_entity_poly.type
_entity_poly.pdbx_seq_one_letter_code
_entity_poly.pdbx_strand_id
1 'polypeptide(L)'
;MDVTVSELMELFLQSPLVTWGSVKTFGSFGSSNQDNLSLYMDLVDGILLNQIMLQIDPRPTNQRINRHVNNDVNLRIQNLTILLRSIKTYYQEVLQQLIVMNLPNVLMIGKDPLSGKSMEEMKKALLLLLGCAVQCERKEEFIERIKQLDIETQAGIVAHIQEVEILRCCQ
;
A
#
# COMPACT_ATOMS: atom_id res chain seq x y z
N MET A 1 -17.05 20.58 -10.71
CA MET A 1 -16.74 19.68 -11.84
C MET A 1 -16.54 18.33 -11.17
N ASP A 2 -17.51 17.43 -11.30
CA ASP A 2 -17.41 16.12 -10.66
C ASP A 2 -16.28 15.35 -11.33
N VAL A 3 -15.19 15.12 -10.59
CA VAL A 3 -14.07 14.33 -11.07
C VAL A 3 -14.58 12.91 -11.31
N THR A 4 -14.40 12.39 -12.52
CA THR A 4 -14.86 11.05 -12.87
C THR A 4 -14.03 10.00 -12.13
N VAL A 5 -14.59 8.81 -11.88
CA VAL A 5 -13.86 7.70 -11.24
C VAL A 5 -12.58 7.34 -11.99
N SER A 6 -12.59 7.44 -13.32
CA SER A 6 -11.41 7.20 -14.15
C SER A 6 -10.31 8.23 -13.92
N GLU A 7 -10.66 9.52 -13.82
CA GLU A 7 -9.70 10.59 -13.51
C GLU A 7 -9.15 10.44 -12.08
N LEU A 8 -10.01 10.08 -11.11
CA LEU A 8 -9.57 9.79 -9.73
C LEU A 8 -8.60 8.61 -9.67
N MET A 9 -8.89 7.54 -10.42
CA MET A 9 -8.02 6.37 -10.53
C MET A 9 -6.69 6.72 -11.18
N GLU A 10 -6.69 7.52 -12.24
CA GLU A 10 -5.47 7.95 -12.90
C GLU A 10 -4.59 8.80 -11.97
N LEU A 11 -5.18 9.77 -11.26
CA LEU A 11 -4.48 10.57 -10.25
C LEU A 11 -3.94 9.69 -9.10
N PHE A 12 -4.68 8.66 -8.70
CA PHE A 12 -4.26 7.73 -7.66
C PHE A 12 -3.09 6.85 -8.12
N LEU A 13 -3.13 6.32 -9.35
CA LEU A 13 -2.06 5.48 -9.90
C LEU A 13 -0.78 6.26 -10.19
N GLN A 14 -0.91 7.53 -10.56
CA GLN A 14 0.22 8.46 -10.70
C GLN A 14 0.76 8.93 -9.33
N SER A 15 0.09 8.59 -8.23
CA SER A 15 0.53 9.04 -6.92
C SER A 15 1.88 8.41 -6.54
N PRO A 16 2.73 9.16 -5.82
CA PRO A 16 4.03 8.68 -5.41
C PRO A 16 4.00 7.37 -4.60
N LEU A 17 2.91 7.15 -3.85
CA LEU A 17 2.67 5.92 -3.08
C LEU A 17 2.48 4.69 -3.98
N VAL A 18 1.72 4.83 -5.06
CA VAL A 18 1.50 3.74 -6.01
C VAL A 18 2.74 3.53 -6.86
N THR A 19 3.39 4.59 -7.32
CA THR A 19 4.66 4.51 -8.07
C THR A 19 5.74 3.78 -7.25
N TRP A 20 5.83 4.04 -5.94
CA TRP A 20 6.70 3.26 -5.04
C TRP A 20 6.28 1.78 -4.93
N GLY A 21 4.99 1.48 -4.82
CA GLY A 21 4.49 0.10 -4.78
C GLY A 21 4.54 -0.66 -6.12
N SER A 22 4.78 0.03 -7.23
CA SER A 22 4.71 -0.48 -8.62
C SER A 22 6.02 -1.10 -9.17
N VAL A 23 6.03 -1.49 -10.46
CA VAL A 23 7.10 -2.22 -11.20
C VAL A 23 8.51 -1.71 -10.95
N LYS A 24 8.72 -0.41 -10.75
CA LYS A 24 10.06 0.15 -10.55
C LYS A 24 10.74 -0.38 -9.28
N THR A 25 9.96 -0.78 -8.26
CA THR A 25 10.50 -1.19 -6.95
C THR A 25 10.45 -2.71 -6.74
N PHE A 26 9.38 -3.37 -7.19
CA PHE A 26 9.14 -4.80 -6.93
C PHE A 26 8.98 -5.67 -8.19
N GLY A 27 9.18 -5.10 -9.38
CA GLY A 27 9.40 -5.84 -10.63
C GLY A 27 8.23 -6.66 -11.20
N SER A 28 7.02 -6.60 -10.63
CA SER A 28 5.88 -7.44 -11.08
C SER A 28 4.54 -6.72 -11.27
N PHE A 29 4.47 -5.42 -11.01
CA PHE A 29 3.27 -4.60 -11.20
C PHE A 29 3.29 -3.76 -12.49
N GLY A 30 2.71 -4.27 -13.59
CA GLY A 30 2.57 -3.53 -14.83
C GLY A 30 3.43 -4.04 -15.99
N SER A 31 2.84 -4.87 -16.84
CA SER A 31 3.35 -5.04 -18.20
C SER A 31 3.08 -3.75 -18.97
N SER A 32 3.94 -3.35 -19.91
CA SER A 32 3.86 -2.08 -20.67
C SER A 32 2.54 -1.79 -21.40
N ASN A 33 1.59 -2.73 -21.40
CA ASN A 33 0.30 -2.65 -22.08
C ASN A 33 -0.91 -2.91 -21.15
N GLN A 34 -0.74 -2.93 -19.82
CA GLN A 34 -1.87 -3.07 -18.89
C GLN A 34 -2.62 -1.75 -18.74
N ASP A 35 -3.95 -1.83 -18.74
CA ASP A 35 -4.83 -0.69 -18.50
C ASP A 35 -4.82 -0.27 -17.01
N ASN A 36 -5.10 1.00 -16.74
CA ASN A 36 -5.14 1.55 -15.38
C ASN A 36 -6.08 0.76 -14.46
N LEU A 37 -7.17 0.22 -15.00
CA LEU A 37 -8.12 -0.57 -14.22
C LEU A 37 -7.52 -1.89 -13.72
N SER A 38 -6.81 -2.66 -14.56
CA SER A 38 -6.18 -3.90 -14.10
C SER A 38 -5.08 -3.64 -13.07
N LEU A 39 -4.26 -2.60 -13.28
CA LEU A 39 -3.25 -2.18 -12.30
C LEU A 39 -3.90 -1.87 -10.93
N TYR A 40 -4.96 -1.08 -10.93
CA TYR A 40 -5.65 -0.75 -9.68
C TYR A 40 -6.26 -2.00 -9.02
N MET A 41 -6.85 -2.91 -9.81
CA MET A 41 -7.41 -4.16 -9.27
C MET A 41 -6.34 -5.10 -8.68
N ASP A 42 -5.15 -5.14 -9.26
CA ASP A 42 -4.02 -5.92 -8.73
C ASP A 42 -3.58 -5.43 -7.33
N LEU A 43 -3.63 -4.10 -7.09
CA LEU A 43 -3.41 -3.54 -5.74
C LEU A 43 -4.53 -3.97 -4.80
N VAL A 44 -5.77 -3.82 -5.25
CA VAL A 44 -7.00 -4.08 -4.48
C VAL A 44 -7.10 -5.53 -4.04
N ASP A 45 -6.64 -6.48 -4.85
CA ASP A 45 -6.58 -7.91 -4.50
C ASP A 45 -5.62 -8.21 -3.32
N GLY A 46 -4.75 -7.26 -2.98
CA GLY A 46 -3.89 -7.30 -1.80
C GLY A 46 -2.75 -8.32 -1.89
N ILE A 47 -2.61 -9.05 -2.99
CA ILE A 47 -1.58 -10.08 -3.16
C ILE A 47 -0.19 -9.43 -3.13
N LEU A 48 0.02 -8.43 -4.00
CA LEU A 48 1.29 -7.69 -4.09
C LEU A 48 1.64 -7.02 -2.76
N LEU A 49 0.67 -6.36 -2.14
CA LEU A 49 0.89 -5.66 -0.87
C LEU A 49 1.31 -6.61 0.25
N ASN A 50 0.73 -7.79 0.32
CA ASN A 50 1.16 -8.82 1.28
C ASN A 50 2.57 -9.35 0.94
N GLN A 51 2.93 -9.48 -0.33
CA GLN A 51 4.29 -9.88 -0.72
C GLN A 51 5.33 -8.82 -0.30
N ILE A 52 5.01 -7.54 -0.47
CA ILE A 52 5.85 -6.44 0.00
C ILE A 52 5.99 -6.51 1.53
N MET A 53 4.88 -6.70 2.25
CA MET A 53 4.90 -6.81 3.71
C MET A 53 5.80 -7.99 4.18
N LEU A 54 5.79 -9.13 3.48
CA LEU A 54 6.68 -10.25 3.78
C LEU A 54 8.17 -9.96 3.52
N GLN A 55 8.49 -9.06 2.59
CA GLN A 55 9.88 -8.61 2.38
C GLN A 55 10.34 -7.65 3.48
N ILE A 56 9.42 -6.86 4.03
CA ILE A 56 9.65 -5.93 5.13
C ILE A 56 9.80 -6.69 6.45
N ASP A 57 8.87 -7.61 6.73
CA ASP A 57 8.82 -8.43 7.94
C ASP A 57 8.72 -9.91 7.56
N PRO A 58 9.86 -10.63 7.55
CA PRO A 58 9.91 -12.05 7.17
C PRO A 58 9.37 -12.98 8.27
N ARG A 59 8.92 -12.45 9.42
CA ARG A 59 8.36 -13.28 10.49
C ARG A 59 7.17 -14.09 9.95
N PRO A 60 7.04 -15.37 10.31
CA PRO A 60 6.00 -16.23 9.76
C PRO A 60 4.62 -15.73 10.19
N THR A 61 3.87 -15.19 9.23
CA THR A 61 2.44 -15.03 9.39
C THR A 61 1.80 -16.41 9.20
N ASN A 62 1.13 -16.94 10.23
CA ASN A 62 0.41 -18.22 10.15
C ASN A 62 -0.78 -18.18 9.15
N GLN A 63 -0.94 -17.10 8.37
CA GLN A 63 -2.05 -16.86 7.47
C GLN A 63 -1.58 -16.99 6.01
N ARG A 64 -2.24 -17.85 5.24
CA ARG A 64 -1.93 -18.04 3.82
C ARG A 64 -2.61 -16.97 2.98
N ILE A 65 -1.83 -16.30 2.13
CA ILE A 65 -2.32 -15.32 1.15
C ILE A 65 -3.00 -16.08 -0.01
N ASN A 66 -4.20 -15.65 -0.40
CA ASN A 66 -4.88 -16.21 -1.57
C ASN A 66 -4.25 -15.66 -2.84
N ARG A 67 -3.59 -16.52 -3.63
CA ARG A 67 -2.89 -16.13 -4.86
C ARG A 67 -3.79 -15.96 -6.08
N HIS A 68 -5.03 -16.45 -6.00
CA HIS A 68 -6.00 -16.40 -7.09
C HIS A 68 -7.32 -15.87 -6.54
N VAL A 69 -7.48 -14.54 -6.56
CA VAL A 69 -8.68 -13.87 -6.04
C VAL A 69 -9.85 -13.97 -7.04
N ASN A 70 -9.58 -13.90 -8.35
CA ASN A 70 -10.59 -14.04 -9.41
C ASN A 70 -11.82 -13.12 -9.22
N ASN A 71 -11.59 -11.88 -8.76
CA ASN A 71 -12.65 -10.93 -8.39
C ASN A 71 -13.61 -11.40 -7.27
N ASP A 72 -13.25 -12.42 -6.48
CA ASP A 72 -14.00 -12.81 -5.29
C ASP A 72 -13.81 -11.80 -4.16
N VAL A 73 -14.91 -11.15 -3.78
CA VAL A 73 -14.95 -10.13 -2.73
C VAL A 73 -14.45 -10.65 -1.39
N ASN A 74 -14.75 -11.90 -1.02
CA ASN A 74 -14.34 -12.46 0.25
C ASN A 74 -12.85 -12.77 0.28
N LEU A 75 -12.30 -13.32 -0.80
CA LEU A 75 -10.86 -13.60 -0.92
C LEU A 75 -10.03 -12.31 -0.87
N ARG A 76 -10.52 -11.26 -1.53
CA ARG A 76 -9.94 -9.91 -1.48
C ARG A 76 -9.95 -9.34 -0.07
N ILE A 77 -11.11 -9.34 0.59
CA ILE A 77 -11.24 -8.88 1.98
C ILE A 77 -10.31 -9.67 2.90
N GLN A 78 -10.20 -10.98 2.70
CA GLN A 78 -9.30 -11.83 3.48
C GLN A 78 -7.83 -11.41 3.28
N ASN A 79 -7.37 -11.24 2.04
CA ASN A 79 -6.02 -10.79 1.74
C ASN A 79 -5.72 -9.41 2.37
N LEU A 80 -6.63 -8.44 2.22
CA LEU A 80 -6.49 -7.11 2.82
C LEU A 80 -6.52 -7.15 4.36
N THR A 81 -7.29 -8.07 4.95
CA THR A 81 -7.32 -8.28 6.40
C THR A 81 -5.99 -8.85 6.92
N ILE A 82 -5.40 -9.80 6.19
CA ILE A 82 -4.07 -10.36 6.52
C ILE A 82 -3.02 -9.24 6.48
N LEU A 83 -3.04 -8.42 5.43
CA LEU A 83 -2.14 -7.28 5.28
C LEU A 83 -2.26 -6.31 6.47
N LEU A 84 -3.49 -5.88 6.77
CA LEU A 84 -3.74 -4.91 7.84
C LEU A 84 -3.29 -5.44 9.21
N ARG A 85 -3.51 -6.74 9.49
CA ARG A 85 -3.00 -7.36 10.72
C ARG A 85 -1.47 -7.38 10.77
N SER A 86 -0.83 -7.72 9.66
CA SER A 86 0.63 -7.76 9.57
C SER A 86 1.23 -6.38 9.80
N ILE A 87 0.69 -5.34 9.16
CA ILE A 87 1.06 -3.94 9.38
C ILE A 87 0.92 -3.56 10.86
N LYS A 88 -0.26 -3.79 11.47
CA LYS A 88 -0.50 -3.47 12.88
C LYS A 88 0.50 -4.15 13.81
N THR A 89 0.71 -5.44 13.59
CA THR A 89 1.63 -6.27 14.39
C THR A 89 3.06 -5.72 14.26
N TYR A 90 3.48 -5.34 13.06
CA TYR A 90 4.79 -4.74 12.84
C TYR A 90 4.96 -3.41 13.57
N TYR A 91 3.98 -2.51 13.45
CA TYR A 91 4.02 -1.22 14.17
C TYR A 91 4.07 -1.41 15.69
N GLN A 92 3.25 -2.31 16.24
CA GLN A 92 3.15 -2.50 17.69
C GLN A 92 4.32 -3.29 18.28
N GLU A 93 4.72 -4.38 17.65
CA GLU A 93 5.70 -5.32 18.22
C GLU A 93 7.14 -5.03 17.79
N VAL A 94 7.35 -4.53 16.57
CA VAL A 94 8.69 -4.28 16.02
C VAL A 94 9.07 -2.82 16.20
N LEU A 95 8.22 -1.91 15.73
CA LEU A 95 8.50 -0.47 15.82
C LEU A 95 8.18 0.12 17.20
N GLN A 96 7.41 -0.59 18.03
CA GLN A 96 6.90 -0.11 19.31
C GLN A 96 6.17 1.24 19.22
N GLN A 97 5.41 1.44 18.13
CA GLN A 97 4.68 2.67 17.82
C GLN A 97 3.17 2.43 17.77
N LEU A 98 2.40 3.44 18.20
CA LEU A 98 0.94 3.44 18.09
C LEU A 98 0.50 4.07 16.76
N ILE A 99 -0.38 3.40 16.03
CA ILE A 99 -1.03 3.98 14.85
C ILE A 99 -2.15 4.93 15.34
N VAL A 100 -1.91 6.24 15.24
CA VAL A 100 -2.86 7.28 15.72
C VAL A 100 -3.91 7.65 14.66
N MET A 101 -3.65 7.34 13.38
CA MET A 101 -4.62 7.54 12.30
C MET A 101 -5.70 6.46 12.26
N ASN A 102 -6.82 6.76 11.59
CA ASN A 102 -7.84 5.76 11.29
C ASN A 102 -7.27 4.67 10.38
N LEU A 103 -7.46 3.43 10.79
CA LEU A 103 -7.03 2.25 10.03
C LEU A 103 -7.87 2.07 8.77
N PRO A 104 -7.28 1.54 7.68
CA PRO A 104 -7.99 1.34 6.42
C PRO A 104 -9.17 0.37 6.57
N ASN A 105 -10.32 0.77 6.04
CA ASN A 105 -11.53 -0.05 6.03
C ASN A 105 -11.51 -1.08 4.89
N VAL A 106 -10.95 -2.25 5.18
CA VAL A 106 -10.82 -3.35 4.21
C VAL A 106 -12.14 -3.88 3.66
N LEU A 107 -13.25 -3.74 4.39
CA LEU A 107 -14.58 -4.14 3.92
C LEU A 107 -15.07 -3.21 2.80
N MET A 108 -14.77 -1.91 2.91
CA MET A 108 -15.11 -0.92 1.90
C MET A 108 -14.33 -1.18 0.61
N ILE A 109 -13.00 -1.32 0.71
CA ILE A 109 -12.11 -1.64 -0.41
C ILE A 109 -12.56 -2.93 -1.11
N GLY A 110 -12.88 -3.96 -0.32
CA GLY A 110 -13.27 -5.25 -0.87
C GLY A 110 -14.60 -5.25 -1.62
N LYS A 111 -15.62 -4.58 -1.06
CA LYS A 111 -17.00 -4.60 -1.60
C LYS A 111 -17.23 -3.64 -2.75
N ASP A 112 -16.61 -2.46 -2.71
CA ASP A 112 -16.82 -1.41 -3.70
C ASP A 112 -15.49 -0.77 -4.10
N PRO A 113 -14.60 -1.52 -4.77
CA PRO A 113 -13.22 -1.10 -5.02
C PRO A 113 -13.11 0.15 -5.89
N LEU A 114 -14.09 0.40 -6.78
CA LEU A 114 -14.07 1.50 -7.75
C LEU A 114 -14.71 2.79 -7.22
N SER A 115 -15.08 2.85 -5.94
CA SER A 115 -15.55 4.09 -5.34
C SER A 115 -14.38 4.98 -4.90
N GLY A 116 -14.58 6.30 -4.94
CA GLY A 116 -13.58 7.26 -4.43
C GLY A 116 -13.24 7.04 -2.96
N LYS A 117 -14.22 6.61 -2.14
CA LYS A 117 -13.98 6.25 -0.73
C LYS A 117 -13.05 5.03 -0.60
N SER A 118 -13.22 4.01 -1.41
CA SER A 118 -12.31 2.86 -1.41
C SER A 118 -10.89 3.22 -1.83
N MET A 119 -10.74 4.14 -2.78
CA MET A 119 -9.42 4.65 -3.18
C MET A 119 -8.75 5.40 -2.01
N GLU A 120 -9.50 6.19 -1.24
CA GLU A 120 -8.97 6.83 -0.01
C GLU A 120 -8.55 5.80 1.05
N GLU A 121 -9.35 4.75 1.26
CA GLU A 121 -9.01 3.67 2.18
C GLU A 121 -7.78 2.88 1.71
N MET A 122 -7.64 2.67 0.39
CA MET A 122 -6.44 2.05 -0.18
C MET A 122 -5.21 2.95 -0.01
N LYS A 123 -5.34 4.26 -0.18
CA LYS A 123 -4.27 5.23 0.08
C LYS A 123 -3.74 5.10 1.51
N LYS A 124 -4.63 4.96 2.51
CA LYS A 124 -4.23 4.73 3.91
C LYS A 124 -3.46 3.41 4.08
N ALA A 125 -3.87 2.35 3.40
CA ALA A 125 -3.17 1.06 3.45
C ALA A 125 -1.75 1.16 2.86
N LEU A 126 -1.60 1.82 1.72
CA LEU A 126 -0.30 2.07 1.09
C LEU A 126 0.60 2.96 1.96
N LEU A 127 0.04 3.99 2.59
CA LEU A 127 0.77 4.89 3.48
C LEU A 127 1.36 4.14 4.68
N LEU A 128 0.56 3.29 5.33
CA LEU A 128 1.03 2.46 6.44
C LEU A 128 2.10 1.45 5.99
N LEU A 129 1.93 0.84 4.81
CA LEU A 129 2.90 -0.10 4.27
C LEU A 129 4.24 0.57 3.94
N LEU A 130 4.20 1.77 3.33
CA LEU A 130 5.38 2.59 3.10
C LEU A 130 6.08 2.91 4.42
N GLY A 131 5.30 3.32 5.43
CA GLY A 131 5.81 3.57 6.78
C GLY A 131 6.51 2.37 7.39
N CYS A 132 6.03 1.14 7.18
CA CYS A 132 6.75 -0.06 7.56
C CYS A 132 8.07 -0.21 6.78
N ALA A 133 8.06 0.02 5.47
CA ALA A 133 9.24 -0.16 4.61
C ALA A 133 10.38 0.82 4.91
N VAL A 134 10.08 2.10 5.14
CA VAL A 134 11.11 3.12 5.44
C VAL A 134 11.64 3.03 6.88
N GLN A 135 10.97 2.28 7.74
CA GLN A 135 11.35 2.06 9.14
C GLN A 135 11.87 0.64 9.42
N CYS A 136 11.98 -0.22 8.41
CA CYS A 136 12.50 -1.57 8.61
C CYS A 136 14.01 -1.63 8.70
N GLU A 137 14.54 -2.78 9.15
CA GLU A 137 15.98 -3.00 9.24
C GLU A 137 16.68 -2.82 7.87
N ARG A 138 15.99 -3.21 6.79
CA ARG A 138 16.46 -3.06 5.40
C ARG A 138 16.04 -1.73 4.76
N LYS A 139 15.72 -0.70 5.55
CA LYS A 139 15.23 0.60 5.05
C LYS A 139 16.13 1.21 3.99
N GLU A 140 17.44 1.02 4.06
CA GLU A 140 18.41 1.56 3.10
C GLU A 140 18.13 1.04 1.68
N GLU A 141 17.75 -0.22 1.52
CA GLU A 141 17.38 -0.80 0.23
C GLU A 141 16.10 -0.19 -0.33
N PHE A 142 15.11 0.07 0.53
CA PHE A 142 13.88 0.74 0.14
C PHE A 142 14.12 2.23 -0.19
N ILE A 143 14.98 2.91 0.56
CA ILE A 143 15.38 4.30 0.32
C ILE A 143 16.16 4.42 -1.00
N GLU A 144 17.08 3.50 -1.29
CA GLU A 144 17.80 3.48 -2.56
C GLU A 144 16.84 3.25 -3.75
N ARG A 145 15.83 2.38 -3.60
CA ARG A 145 14.77 2.25 -4.61
C ARG A 145 13.95 3.53 -4.76
N ILE A 146 13.65 4.24 -3.68
CA ILE A 146 12.97 5.55 -3.74
C ILE A 146 13.83 6.58 -4.48
N LYS A 147 15.14 6.64 -4.23
CA LYS A 147 16.07 7.54 -4.91
C LYS A 147 16.20 7.29 -6.41
N GLN A 148 15.83 6.11 -6.90
CA GLN A 148 15.80 5.79 -8.33
C GLN A 148 14.52 6.26 -9.03
N LEU A 149 13.53 6.76 -8.28
CA LEU A 149 12.33 7.37 -8.83
C LEU A 149 12.61 8.81 -9.29
N ASP A 150 11.72 9.37 -10.11
CA ASP A 150 11.79 10.77 -10.52
C ASP A 150 11.68 11.74 -9.33
N ILE A 151 12.25 12.94 -9.48
CA ILE A 151 12.39 13.93 -8.40
C ILE A 151 11.02 14.35 -7.85
N GLU A 152 9.98 14.44 -8.69
CA GLU A 152 8.62 14.78 -8.28
C GLU A 152 8.01 13.67 -7.40
N THR A 153 8.17 12.41 -7.82
CA THR A 153 7.77 11.25 -7.01
C THR A 153 8.55 11.17 -5.70
N GLN A 154 9.87 11.44 -5.71
CA GLN A 154 10.65 11.49 -4.47
C GLN A 154 10.13 12.55 -3.51
N ALA A 155 9.87 13.77 -3.97
CA ALA A 155 9.34 14.85 -3.14
C ALA A 155 7.97 14.49 -2.55
N GLY A 156 7.10 13.85 -3.34
CA GLY A 156 5.80 13.37 -2.87
C GLY A 156 5.88 12.22 -1.86
N ILE A 157 6.81 11.28 -2.04
CA ILE A 157 7.09 10.22 -1.05
C ILE A 157 7.62 10.85 0.25
N VAL A 158 8.54 11.80 0.16
CA VAL A 158 9.07 12.51 1.34
C VAL A 158 7.97 13.25 2.09
N ALA A 159 7.05 13.91 1.39
CA ALA A 159 5.89 14.55 2.01
C ALA A 159 4.99 13.53 2.75
N HIS A 160 4.76 12.35 2.16
CA HIS A 160 4.02 11.27 2.83
C HIS A 160 4.79 10.62 3.98
N ILE A 161 6.11 10.52 3.90
CA ILE A 161 6.95 10.06 5.01
C ILE A 161 6.86 11.08 6.15
N GLN A 162 6.94 12.37 5.87
CA GLN A 162 6.74 13.42 6.87
C GLN A 162 5.35 13.36 7.51
N GLU A 163 4.30 13.06 6.73
CA GLU A 163 2.94 12.83 7.26
C GLU A 163 2.88 11.65 8.24
N VAL A 164 3.61 10.56 7.96
CA VAL A 164 3.75 9.39 8.85
C VAL A 164 4.68 9.69 10.04
N GLU A 165 5.73 10.50 9.86
CA GLU A 165 6.65 10.93 10.93
C GLU A 165 6.00 11.94 11.88
N ILE A 166 5.07 12.79 11.41
CA ILE A 166 4.33 13.74 12.27
C ILE A 166 3.44 12.99 13.27
N LEU A 167 3.01 11.76 12.97
CA LEU A 167 2.32 10.89 13.95
C LEU A 167 3.24 10.43 15.10
N ARG A 168 4.55 10.72 15.06
CA ARG A 168 5.50 10.48 16.15
C ARG A 168 5.50 11.56 17.24
N CYS A 169 4.85 12.72 17.05
CA CYS A 169 4.90 13.85 18.00
C CYS A 169 4.07 13.68 19.30
N CYS A 170 3.90 12.47 19.81
CA CYS A 170 3.40 12.25 21.18
C CYS A 170 4.27 11.22 21.92
N GLN A 171 5.59 11.44 21.95
CA GLN A 171 6.47 11.00 23.04
C GLN A 171 7.54 12.07 23.30
#